data_AF-A0A0Q2Z347-F1
#
_entry.id   AF-A0A0Q2Z347-F1
#
_cell.length_a   1.000
_cell.length_b   1.000
_cell.length_c   1.000
_cell.angle_alpha   90.00
_cell.angle_beta   90.00
_cell.angle_gamma   90.00
#
_symmetry.space_group_name_H-M   'P 1'
#
loop_
_entity.id
_entity.type
_entity.pdbx_description
1 polymer ?
#
loop_
_entity_poly.entity_id
_entity_poly.type
_entity_poly.pdbx_seq_one_letter_code
_entity_poly.pdbx_strand_id
1 'polypeptide(L)'
;MTMTTLTALPDPDLMPEFYDGVRSRRLLAWLVDVTVVFLMSLILLPLTLFIALFFFPVLMMVVGFLYRWFTIANQSATWGMRLFNIALRDTQGAALTSAGALVHTAGYAISVVTFPLQLISVAMMAVTAKRQGLTDMFMGTTAINRPA
;
A
#
# COMPACT_ATOMS: atom_id res chain seq x y z
N MET A 1 18.84 -15.26 -27.11
CA MET A 1 19.20 -14.23 -26.11
C MET A 1 18.16 -14.31 -25.01
N THR A 2 18.39 -15.15 -24.00
CA THR A 2 17.45 -15.39 -22.91
C THR A 2 17.48 -14.17 -21.99
N MET A 3 16.47 -13.32 -22.07
CA MET A 3 16.24 -12.28 -21.05
C MET A 3 15.93 -12.99 -19.74
N THR A 4 16.91 -13.10 -18.85
CA THR A 4 16.69 -13.47 -17.46
C THR A 4 15.91 -12.34 -16.80
N THR A 5 14.58 -12.36 -16.90
CA THR A 5 13.74 -11.43 -16.15
C THR A 5 13.96 -11.74 -14.67
N LEU A 6 14.74 -10.91 -13.98
CA LEU A 6 15.05 -11.02 -12.54
C LEU A 6 13.78 -10.99 -11.65
N THR A 7 12.62 -10.66 -12.24
CA THR A 7 11.31 -10.62 -11.59
C THR A 7 10.27 -11.27 -12.50
N ALA A 8 9.34 -12.04 -11.95
CA ALA A 8 8.16 -12.55 -12.67
C ALA A 8 6.97 -11.57 -12.69
N LEU A 9 7.22 -10.30 -12.34
CA LEU A 9 6.26 -9.21 -12.50
C LEU A 9 6.05 -8.87 -13.99
N PRO A 10 4.82 -8.52 -14.42
CA PRO A 10 4.54 -8.09 -15.78
C PRO A 10 5.50 -6.97 -16.22
N ASP A 11 6.01 -7.08 -17.44
CA ASP A 11 6.86 -6.06 -18.04
C ASP A 11 5.99 -4.83 -18.38
N PRO A 12 6.32 -3.62 -17.88
CA PRO A 12 5.51 -2.43 -18.13
C PRO A 12 5.47 -2.00 -19.60
N ASP A 13 6.46 -2.37 -20.41
CA ASP A 13 6.51 -2.00 -21.83
C ASP A 13 5.75 -3.02 -22.70
N LEU A 14 5.77 -4.30 -22.31
CA LEU A 14 5.08 -5.38 -23.04
C LEU A 14 3.64 -5.57 -22.59
N MET A 15 3.32 -5.27 -21.32
CA MET A 15 2.01 -5.50 -20.69
C MET A 15 1.56 -4.27 -19.89
N PRO A 16 1.43 -3.09 -20.53
CA PRO A 16 1.09 -1.84 -19.86
C PRO A 16 -0.27 -1.85 -19.17
N GLU A 17 -1.20 -2.71 -19.60
CA GLU A 17 -2.54 -2.87 -19.03
C GLU A 17 -2.54 -3.20 -17.53
N PHE A 18 -1.50 -3.84 -17.02
CA PHE A 18 -1.35 -4.12 -15.59
C PHE A 18 -1.03 -2.88 -14.76
N TYR A 19 -0.48 -1.84 -15.37
CA TYR A 19 -0.05 -0.60 -14.71
C TYR A 19 -0.93 0.61 -15.07
N ASP A 20 -1.82 0.47 -16.05
CA ASP A 20 -2.70 1.54 -16.49
C ASP A 20 -3.63 2.00 -15.35
N GLY A 21 -3.68 3.32 -15.15
CA GLY A 21 -4.46 3.95 -14.08
C GLY A 21 -4.06 3.58 -12.64
N VAL A 22 -3.03 2.74 -12.40
CA VAL A 22 -2.69 2.27 -11.05
C VAL A 22 -2.38 3.42 -10.09
N ARG A 23 -1.71 4.47 -10.57
CA ARG A 23 -1.36 5.65 -9.74
C ARG A 23 -2.61 6.33 -9.15
N SER A 24 -3.61 6.62 -9.99
CA SER A 24 -4.84 7.28 -9.54
C SER A 24 -5.68 6.36 -8.68
N ARG A 25 -5.78 5.07 -9.05
CA ARG A 25 -6.46 4.04 -8.25
C ARG A 25 -5.83 3.89 -6.86
N ARG A 26 -4.50 3.94 -6.73
CA ARG A 26 -3.81 3.93 -5.43
C ARG A 26 -4.12 5.17 -4.60
N LEU A 27 -4.17 6.35 -5.21
CA LEU A 27 -4.54 7.58 -4.49
C LEU A 27 -5.98 7.51 -3.95
N LEU A 28 -6.92 7.08 -4.79
CA LEU A 28 -8.31 6.90 -4.39
C LEU A 28 -8.47 5.80 -3.32
N ALA A 29 -7.77 4.67 -3.49
CA ALA A 29 -7.71 3.61 -2.49
C ALA A 29 -7.16 4.11 -1.15
N TRP A 30 -6.12 4.96 -1.19
CA TRP A 30 -5.55 5.57 0.01
C TRP A 30 -6.56 6.47 0.73
N LEU A 31 -7.32 7.30 0.00
CA LEU A 31 -8.39 8.12 0.59
C LEU A 31 -9.47 7.28 1.27
N VAL A 32 -9.87 6.18 0.62
CA VAL A 32 -10.83 5.22 1.20
C VAL A 32 -10.26 4.59 2.46
N ASP A 33 -9.01 4.11 2.43
CA ASP A 33 -8.37 3.50 3.58
C ASP A 33 -8.22 4.49 4.75
N VAL A 34 -7.84 5.75 4.49
CA VAL A 34 -7.76 6.79 5.52
C VAL A 34 -9.14 7.02 6.15
N THR A 35 -10.21 7.03 5.34
CA THR A 35 -11.58 7.17 5.83
C THR A 35 -11.99 5.97 6.69
N VAL A 36 -11.70 4.75 6.25
CA VAL A 36 -11.96 3.52 7.03
C VAL A 36 -11.23 3.55 8.37
N VAL A 37 -9.95 3.89 8.37
CA VAL A 37 -9.13 3.98 9.59
C VAL A 37 -9.66 5.08 10.51
N PHE A 38 -10.04 6.24 9.97
CA PHE A 38 -10.64 7.32 10.75
C PHE A 38 -11.93 6.86 11.45
N LEU A 39 -12.83 6.19 10.73
CA LEU A 39 -14.07 5.66 11.31
C LEU A 39 -13.81 4.58 12.37
N MET A 40 -12.86 3.68 12.13
CA MET A 40 -12.45 2.68 13.13
C MET A 40 -11.89 3.35 14.39
N SER A 41 -11.02 4.34 14.25
CA SER A 41 -10.47 5.09 15.38
C SER A 41 -11.55 5.88 16.12
N LEU A 42 -12.55 6.44 15.42
CA LEU A 42 -13.68 7.12 16.05
C LEU A 42 -14.54 6.16 16.88
N ILE A 43 -14.75 4.93 16.41
CA ILE A 43 -15.46 3.88 17.16
C ILE A 43 -14.68 3.45 18.40
N LEU A 44 -13.34 3.38 18.31
CA LEU A 44 -12.48 3.02 19.44
C LEU A 44 -12.33 4.16 20.47
N LEU A 45 -12.51 5.41 20.06
CA LEU A 45 -12.28 6.59 20.91
C LEU A 45 -13.03 6.55 22.25
N PRO A 46 -14.35 6.24 22.33
CA PRO A 46 -15.06 6.13 23.60
C PRO A 46 -14.53 5.01 24.50
N LEU A 47 -13.99 3.93 23.92
CA LEU A 47 -13.40 2.82 24.67
C LEU A 47 -12.11 3.23 25.40
N THR A 48 -11.49 4.33 24.98
CA THR A 48 -10.33 4.93 25.67
C THR A 48 -10.73 5.96 26.73
N LEU A 49 -12.02 6.03 27.11
CA LEU A 49 -12.59 7.12 27.91
C LEU A 49 -12.27 8.50 27.32
N PHE A 50 -12.21 8.60 25.99
CA PHE A 50 -11.80 9.78 25.22
C PHE A 50 -10.37 10.28 25.47
N ILE A 51 -9.55 9.57 26.24
CA ILE A 51 -8.14 9.94 26.49
C ILE A 51 -7.37 9.99 25.17
N ALA A 52 -7.68 9.08 24.23
CA ALA A 52 -7.02 9.08 22.92
C ALA A 52 -7.35 10.29 22.04
N LEU A 53 -8.27 11.18 22.44
CA LEU A 53 -8.50 12.44 21.73
C LEU A 53 -7.24 13.31 21.71
N PHE A 54 -6.45 13.31 22.79
CA PHE A 54 -5.21 14.08 22.90
C PHE A 54 -4.07 13.56 22.03
N PHE A 55 -4.14 12.29 21.62
CA PHE A 55 -3.17 11.63 20.75
C PHE A 55 -3.85 10.89 19.61
N PHE A 56 -4.92 11.47 19.08
CA PHE A 56 -5.74 10.86 18.04
C PHE A 56 -4.96 10.49 16.78
N PRO A 57 -3.98 11.29 16.31
CA PRO A 57 -3.11 10.88 15.19
C PRO A 57 -2.31 9.60 15.49
N VAL A 58 -1.88 9.38 16.74
CA VAL A 58 -1.18 8.16 17.15
C VAL A 58 -2.13 6.97 17.16
N LEU A 59 -3.36 7.14 17.67
CA LEU A 59 -4.39 6.12 17.60
C LEU A 59 -4.67 5.71 16.14
N MET A 60 -4.84 6.69 15.25
CA MET A 60 -5.02 6.45 13.82
C MET A 60 -3.82 5.72 13.20
N MET A 61 -2.59 6.05 13.61
CA MET A 61 -1.39 5.36 13.12
C MET A 61 -1.39 3.89 13.52
N VAL A 62 -1.69 3.58 14.78
CA VAL A 62 -1.72 2.19 15.28
C VAL A 62 -2.85 1.39 14.61
N VAL A 63 -4.07 1.95 14.59
CA VAL A 63 -5.23 1.31 13.94
C VAL A 63 -4.97 1.13 12.45
N GLY A 64 -4.44 2.15 11.77
CA GLY A 64 -4.11 2.11 10.36
C GLY A 64 -3.02 1.10 10.03
N PHE A 65 -2.01 0.96 10.89
CA PHE A 65 -0.98 -0.07 10.75
C PHE A 65 -1.59 -1.47 10.80
N LEU A 66 -2.37 -1.77 11.84
CA LEU A 66 -3.00 -3.08 12.00
C LEU A 66 -3.97 -3.37 10.84
N TYR A 67 -4.83 -2.41 10.49
CA TYR A 67 -5.75 -2.52 9.36
C TYR A 67 -5.02 -2.87 8.06
N ARG A 68 -3.96 -2.11 7.71
CA ARG A 68 -3.21 -2.33 6.47
C ARG A 68 -2.47 -3.66 6.50
N TRP A 69 -1.83 -4.00 7.61
CA TRP A 69 -1.11 -5.27 7.72
C TRP A 69 -2.04 -6.46 7.54
N PHE A 70 -3.16 -6.53 8.27
CA PHE A 70 -4.11 -7.65 8.15
C PHE A 70 -4.76 -7.73 6.78
N THR A 71 -5.16 -6.60 6.20
CA THR A 71 -5.82 -6.61 4.89
C THR A 71 -4.85 -7.02 3.77
N ILE A 72 -3.63 -6.48 3.76
CA ILE A 72 -2.60 -6.86 2.79
C ILE A 72 -2.17 -8.31 3.02
N ALA A 73 -1.98 -8.77 4.25
CA ALA A 73 -1.62 -10.16 4.52
C ALA A 73 -2.68 -11.17 4.01
N ASN A 74 -3.96 -10.78 4.02
CA ASN A 74 -5.05 -11.67 3.62
C ASN A 74 -5.27 -11.73 2.10
N GLN A 75 -5.24 -10.59 1.41
CA GLN A 75 -5.58 -10.54 -0.03
C GLN A 75 -4.57 -9.77 -0.88
N SER A 76 -3.38 -9.50 -0.34
CA SER A 76 -2.38 -8.63 -0.96
C SER A 76 -2.92 -7.25 -1.33
N ALA A 77 -3.95 -6.78 -0.63
CA ALA A 77 -4.67 -5.55 -0.90
C ALA A 77 -5.45 -5.06 0.31
N THR A 78 -5.43 -3.76 0.57
CA THR A 78 -6.34 -3.09 1.51
C THR A 78 -7.76 -3.07 0.97
N TRP A 79 -8.76 -2.75 1.79
CA TRP A 79 -10.13 -2.65 1.28
C TRP A 79 -10.28 -1.54 0.24
N GLY A 80 -9.59 -0.41 0.39
CA GLY A 80 -9.53 0.61 -0.65
C GLY A 80 -8.94 0.07 -1.95
N MET A 81 -7.83 -0.66 -1.88
CA MET A 81 -7.22 -1.28 -3.07
C MET A 81 -8.15 -2.29 -3.74
N ARG A 82 -8.89 -3.09 -2.95
CA ARG A 82 -9.90 -4.03 -3.46
C ARG A 82 -11.03 -3.32 -4.20
N LEU A 83 -11.50 -2.18 -3.69
CA LEU A 83 -12.55 -1.38 -4.33
C LEU A 83 -12.13 -0.89 -5.72
N PHE A 84 -10.85 -0.56 -5.92
CA PHE A 84 -10.31 -0.11 -7.21
C PHE A 84 -9.65 -1.22 -8.03
N ASN A 85 -9.91 -2.49 -7.69
CA ASN A 85 -9.42 -3.68 -8.36
C ASN A 85 -7.89 -3.73 -8.57
N ILE A 86 -7.12 -3.27 -7.57
CA ILE A 86 -5.66 -3.35 -7.56
C ILE A 86 -5.15 -4.24 -6.42
N ALA A 87 -3.97 -4.82 -6.60
CA ALA A 87 -3.31 -5.66 -5.61
C ALA A 87 -1.78 -5.50 -5.68
N LEU A 88 -1.12 -5.61 -4.54
CA LEU A 88 0.33 -5.69 -4.45
C LEU A 88 0.80 -7.09 -4.89
N ARG A 89 1.94 -7.15 -5.57
CA ARG A 89 2.64 -8.39 -5.95
C ARG A 89 4.12 -8.28 -5.63
N ASP A 90 4.72 -9.40 -5.24
CA ASP A 90 6.16 -9.50 -5.00
C ASP A 90 6.97 -9.68 -6.29
N THR A 91 8.28 -9.83 -6.15
CA THR A 91 9.19 -10.00 -7.30
C THR A 91 8.92 -11.28 -8.09
N GLN A 92 8.24 -12.26 -7.51
CA GLN A 92 7.79 -13.49 -8.16
C GLN A 92 6.36 -13.38 -8.73
N GLY A 93 5.73 -12.21 -8.64
CA GLY A 93 4.35 -12.01 -9.08
C GLY A 93 3.32 -12.66 -8.14
N ALA A 94 3.74 -13.17 -6.98
CA ALA A 94 2.86 -13.79 -6.00
C ALA A 94 2.20 -12.74 -5.10
N ALA A 95 1.17 -13.16 -4.36
CA ALA A 95 0.58 -12.34 -3.30
C ALA A 95 1.58 -12.16 -2.17
N LEU A 96 1.59 -10.99 -1.52
CA LEU A 96 2.46 -10.73 -0.39
C LEU A 96 2.14 -11.70 0.75
N THR A 97 3.18 -12.34 1.29
CA THR A 97 3.09 -13.07 2.55
C THR A 97 2.77 -12.11 3.69
N SER A 98 2.32 -12.62 4.84
CA SER A 98 2.10 -11.78 6.03
C SER A 98 3.36 -11.00 6.45
N ALA A 99 4.55 -11.60 6.31
CA ALA A 99 5.82 -10.93 6.57
C ALA A 99 6.08 -9.80 5.55
N GLY A 100 5.84 -10.06 4.26
CA GLY A 100 5.91 -9.01 3.23
C GLY A 100 4.93 -7.87 3.50
N ALA A 101 3.69 -8.19 3.88
CA ALA A 101 2.68 -7.21 4.26
C ALA A 101 3.10 -6.37 5.46
N LEU A 102 3.75 -6.98 6.46
CA LEU A 102 4.29 -6.28 7.63
C LEU A 102 5.40 -5.30 7.22
N VAL A 103 6.38 -5.75 6.45
CA VAL A 103 7.51 -4.90 5.99
C VAL A 103 6.99 -3.75 5.13
N HIS A 104 6.05 -4.03 4.22
CA HIS A 104 5.43 -3.00 3.40
C HIS A 104 4.68 -1.97 4.26
N THR A 105 3.90 -2.42 5.23
CA THR A 105 3.14 -1.54 6.13
C THR A 105 4.05 -0.73 7.03
N ALA A 106 5.15 -1.32 7.54
CA ALA A 106 6.17 -0.62 8.31
C ALA A 106 6.89 0.44 7.48
N GLY A 107 7.30 0.12 6.25
CA GLY A 107 7.90 1.09 5.34
C GLY A 107 6.97 2.25 5.01
N TYR A 108 5.67 1.99 4.83
CA TYR A 108 4.65 3.04 4.71
C TYR A 108 4.55 3.89 5.99
N ALA A 109 4.44 3.27 7.17
CA ALA A 109 4.34 4.00 8.43
C ALA A 109 5.54 4.91 8.68
N ILE A 110 6.76 4.40 8.45
CA ILE A 110 8.01 5.18 8.50
C ILE A 110 7.95 6.34 7.51
N SER A 111 7.49 6.08 6.28
CA SER A 111 7.39 7.13 5.27
C SER A 111 6.46 8.27 5.69
N VAL A 112 5.33 7.95 6.34
CA VAL A 112 4.34 8.92 6.81
C VAL A 112 4.86 9.75 7.99
N VAL A 113 5.56 9.13 8.95
CA VAL A 113 6.06 9.85 10.15
C VAL A 113 7.33 10.64 9.87
N THR A 114 8.13 10.23 8.87
CA THR A 114 9.39 10.88 8.53
C THR A 114 9.21 11.77 7.30
N PHE A 115 9.05 13.06 7.52
CA PHE A 115 9.16 14.04 6.44
C PHE A 115 10.62 14.07 5.92
N PRO A 116 10.88 14.05 4.59
CA PRO A 116 9.94 14.14 3.46
C PRO A 116 9.64 12.80 2.75
N LEU A 117 9.87 11.64 3.39
CA LEU A 117 9.85 10.33 2.73
C LEU A 117 8.52 10.02 2.02
N GLN A 118 7.38 10.41 2.59
CA GLN A 118 6.08 10.22 1.94
C GLN A 118 5.96 10.98 0.62
N LEU A 119 6.50 12.21 0.53
CA LEU A 119 6.48 13.00 -0.70
C LEU A 119 7.38 12.35 -1.76
N ILE A 120 8.54 11.84 -1.35
CA ILE A 120 9.46 11.10 -2.24
C ILE A 120 8.75 9.85 -2.78
N SER A 121 8.04 9.09 -1.94
CA SER A 121 7.29 7.92 -2.36
C SER A 121 6.23 8.26 -3.43
N VAL A 122 5.48 9.34 -3.25
CA VAL A 122 4.49 9.81 -4.25
C VAL A 122 5.19 10.25 -5.55
N ALA A 123 6.31 10.96 -5.47
CA ALA A 123 7.10 11.35 -6.64
C ALA A 123 7.66 10.12 -7.38
N MET A 124 8.11 9.09 -6.66
CA MET A 124 8.56 7.82 -7.25
C MET A 124 7.44 7.10 -8.01
N MET A 125 6.20 7.11 -7.49
CA MET A 125 5.04 6.57 -8.22
C MET A 125 4.72 7.37 -9.50
N ALA A 126 5.20 8.62 -9.58
CA ALA A 126 5.06 9.46 -10.76
C ALA A 126 6.06 9.13 -11.87
N VAL A 127 7.29 8.76 -11.50
CA VAL A 127 8.40 8.60 -12.46
C VAL A 127 8.74 7.15 -12.80
N THR A 128 8.45 6.19 -11.92
CA THR A 128 8.82 4.79 -12.12
C THR A 128 7.85 4.08 -13.09
N ALA A 129 8.39 3.24 -13.98
CA ALA A 129 7.61 2.50 -14.97
C ALA A 129 6.54 1.61 -14.32
N LYS A 130 6.91 0.89 -13.26
CA LYS A 130 6.01 0.03 -12.47
C LYS A 130 5.15 0.79 -11.43
N ARG A 131 5.16 2.13 -11.42
CA ARG A 131 4.38 2.99 -10.49
C ARG A 131 4.59 2.64 -9.00
N GLN A 132 5.85 2.36 -8.66
CA GLN A 132 6.29 1.95 -7.33
C GLN A 132 6.52 3.16 -6.43
N GLY A 133 6.06 3.07 -5.18
CA GLY A 133 6.49 3.97 -4.12
C GLY A 133 7.88 3.61 -3.59
N LEU A 134 8.32 4.34 -2.56
CA LEU A 134 9.65 4.13 -1.98
C LEU A 134 9.81 2.72 -1.40
N THR A 135 8.86 2.29 -0.56
CA THR A 135 8.87 0.95 0.03
C THR A 135 8.70 -0.14 -1.02
N ASP A 136 7.88 0.12 -2.05
CA ASP A 136 7.66 -0.82 -3.15
C ASP A 136 8.96 -1.11 -3.89
N MET A 137 9.71 -0.05 -4.20
CA MET A 137 11.01 -0.14 -4.87
C MET A 137 12.02 -0.90 -4.02
N PHE A 138 12.10 -0.58 -2.72
CA PHE A 138 13.01 -1.27 -1.79
C PHE A 138 12.72 -2.78 -1.71
N MET A 139 11.44 -3.16 -1.70
CA MET A 139 11.04 -4.57 -1.64
C MET A 139 10.99 -5.27 -3.01
N GLY A 140 11.08 -4.52 -4.11
CA GLY A 140 10.80 -5.02 -5.46
C GLY A 140 9.33 -5.41 -5.68
N THR A 141 8.41 -4.93 -4.83
CA THR A 141 6.96 -5.18 -4.97
C THR A 141 6.33 -4.13 -5.86
N THR A 142 5.17 -4.41 -6.44
CA THR A 142 4.39 -3.38 -7.16
C THR A 142 2.90 -3.63 -7.08
N ALA A 143 2.11 -2.56 -7.20
CA ALA A 143 0.67 -2.66 -7.36
C ALA A 143 0.33 -2.86 -8.84
N ILE A 144 -0.51 -3.84 -9.14
CA ILE A 144 -1.04 -4.09 -10.48
C ILE A 144 -2.57 -4.15 -10.46
N ASN A 145 -3.18 -3.88 -11.61
CA ASN A 145 -4.56 -4.25 -11.86
C ASN A 145 -4.71 -5.77 -11.73
N ARG A 146 -5.72 -6.24 -10.97
CA ARG A 146 -5.95 -7.69 -10.84
C ARG A 146 -6.33 -8.26 -12.22
N PRO A 147 -5.65 -9.31 -12.71
CA PRO A 147 -6.16 -10.06 -13.84
C PRO A 147 -7.52 -10.64 -13.45
N ALA A 148 -8.49 -10.52 -14.36
CA ALA A 148 -9.83 -11.05 -14.19
C ALA A 148 -9.84 -12.58 -14.10
#